data_AF-A0A2G9Q546-F1
#
_entry.id   AF-A0A2G9Q546-F1
#
_cell.length_a   1.000
_cell.length_b   1.000
_cell.length_c   1.000
_cell.angle_alpha   90.00
_cell.angle_beta   90.00
_cell.angle_gamma   90.00
#
_symmetry.space_group_name_H-M   'P 1'
#
loop_
_entity.id
_entity.type
_entity.pdbx_description
1 polymer ?
#
loop_
_entity_poly.entity_id
_entity_poly.type
_entity_poly.pdbx_seq_one_letter_code
_entity_poly.pdbx_strand_id
1 'polypeptide(L)'
;ALDIINPKADDGGSPQIFPSRDIPLFGRNYSYLYVNNNGLLSFASPISQFTPQALPASFGNPFLAIFWADVNNALAGDIYYRESTDPSLLSRATSDIRTYFHSLNFTARWVFVATWHRVAYYGSSTNKVNTFQAVLSTDGNQTFLLYNYGDIQWPSMNWDGFSRDGPLALVRRSLYS
;
A
#
# COMPACT_ATOMS: atom_id res chain seq x y z
N ALA A 1 15.39 -4.75 -9.45
CA ALA A 1 14.36 -4.65 -10.51
C ALA A 1 14.09 -3.17 -10.77
N LEU A 2 13.84 -2.80 -12.01
CA LEU A 2 13.35 -1.45 -12.35
C LEU A 2 11.93 -1.30 -11.82
N ASP A 3 11.61 -0.10 -11.35
CA ASP A 3 10.27 0.24 -10.90
C ASP A 3 9.31 0.28 -12.10
N ILE A 4 8.10 -0.26 -11.92
CA ILE A 4 6.99 -0.11 -12.86
C ILE A 4 6.14 1.07 -12.38
N ILE A 5 5.62 1.88 -13.32
CA ILE A 5 4.87 3.10 -13.02
C ILE A 5 3.41 2.90 -13.42
N ASN A 6 2.48 3.24 -12.54
CA ASN A 6 1.06 3.30 -12.88
C ASN A 6 0.80 4.42 -13.92
N PRO A 7 -0.19 4.25 -14.82
CA PRO A 7 -0.62 5.33 -15.70
C PRO A 7 -1.01 6.60 -14.93
N LYS A 8 -0.86 7.74 -15.60
CA LYS A 8 -1.40 9.03 -15.15
C LYS A 8 -2.92 9.00 -15.30
N ALA A 9 -3.63 8.94 -14.19
CA ALA A 9 -5.07 8.87 -14.11
C ALA A 9 -5.56 9.24 -12.71
N ASP A 10 -6.79 9.72 -12.63
CA ASP A 10 -7.49 10.00 -11.37
C ASP A 10 -7.71 8.68 -10.61
N ASP A 11 -8.76 7.94 -10.96
CA ASP A 11 -9.05 6.60 -10.43
C ASP A 11 -8.30 5.48 -11.16
N GLY A 12 -7.00 5.66 -11.30
CA GLY A 12 -6.12 4.71 -11.98
C GLY A 12 -5.65 3.55 -11.11
N GLY A 13 -4.93 2.63 -11.74
CA GLY A 13 -4.25 1.54 -11.05
C GLY A 13 -3.36 0.73 -11.98
N SER A 14 -2.66 -0.23 -11.40
CA SER A 14 -1.85 -1.18 -12.15
C SER A 14 -2.73 -2.20 -12.90
N PRO A 15 -2.20 -2.86 -13.94
CA PRO A 15 -2.72 -4.16 -14.34
C PRO A 15 -2.58 -5.18 -13.20
N GLN A 16 -3.10 -6.40 -13.41
CA GLN A 16 -2.87 -7.51 -12.48
C GLN A 16 -1.37 -7.82 -12.39
N ILE A 17 -0.83 -7.80 -11.18
CA ILE A 17 0.58 -8.10 -10.92
C ILE A 17 0.65 -9.52 -10.39
N PHE A 18 1.53 -10.35 -10.97
CA PHE A 18 1.82 -11.71 -10.53
C PHE A 18 3.18 -11.75 -9.85
N PRO A 19 3.26 -11.68 -8.51
CA PRO A 19 4.50 -11.85 -7.78
C PRO A 19 5.16 -13.20 -8.00
N SER A 20 6.47 -13.24 -7.81
CA SER A 20 7.26 -14.47 -7.74
C SER A 20 6.95 -15.38 -6.54
N ARG A 21 6.14 -14.92 -5.58
CA ARG A 21 5.69 -15.69 -4.41
C ARG A 21 4.25 -15.37 -4.07
N ASP A 22 3.51 -16.40 -3.65
CA ASP A 22 2.21 -16.21 -3.01
C ASP A 22 2.33 -15.37 -1.74
N ILE A 23 1.28 -14.61 -1.46
CA ILE A 23 1.17 -13.69 -0.33
C ILE A 23 0.12 -14.25 0.65
N PRO A 24 0.54 -14.86 1.78
CA PRO A 24 -0.39 -15.28 2.84
C PRO A 24 -0.98 -14.06 3.54
N LEU A 25 -2.27 -13.81 3.37
CA LEU A 25 -2.97 -12.67 3.97
C LEU A 25 -4.44 -13.03 4.22
N PHE A 26 -5.04 -12.56 5.31
CA PHE A 26 -6.47 -12.81 5.62
C PHE A 26 -6.88 -14.29 5.59
N GLY A 27 -5.98 -15.19 5.99
CA GLY A 27 -6.21 -16.64 6.01
C GLY A 27 -6.22 -17.32 4.62
N ARG A 28 -5.77 -16.62 3.57
CA ARG A 28 -5.67 -17.14 2.19
C ARG A 28 -4.31 -16.82 1.60
N ASN A 29 -3.92 -17.55 0.57
CA ASN A 29 -2.76 -17.22 -0.25
C ASN A 29 -3.21 -16.51 -1.52
N TYR A 30 -2.66 -15.33 -1.79
CA TYR A 30 -2.92 -14.56 -3.01
C TYR A 30 -1.74 -14.66 -3.96
N SER A 31 -2.00 -15.07 -5.20
CA SER A 31 -1.00 -15.18 -6.26
C SER A 31 -0.89 -13.93 -7.14
N TYR A 32 -1.68 -12.91 -6.84
CA TYR A 32 -1.66 -11.62 -7.52
C TYR A 32 -2.16 -10.49 -6.61
N LEU A 33 -1.83 -9.27 -7.02
CA LEU A 33 -2.28 -8.04 -6.39
C LEU A 33 -2.40 -6.90 -7.41
N TYR A 34 -2.99 -5.79 -6.97
CA TYR A 34 -3.10 -4.55 -7.74
C TYR A 34 -2.63 -3.36 -6.89
N VAL A 35 -2.03 -2.37 -7.54
CA VAL A 35 -1.66 -1.07 -6.94
C VAL A 35 -2.65 -0.04 -7.45
N ASN A 36 -3.50 0.46 -6.55
CA ASN A 36 -4.50 1.47 -6.88
C ASN A 36 -3.94 2.88 -6.63
N ASN A 37 -4.35 3.85 -7.45
CA ASN A 37 -3.85 5.22 -7.34
C ASN A 37 -4.24 5.88 -6.02
N ASN A 38 -5.42 5.55 -5.51
CA ASN A 38 -6.02 6.05 -4.27
C ASN A 38 -5.43 5.43 -2.99
N GLY A 39 -4.19 4.93 -3.04
CA GLY A 39 -3.44 4.49 -1.86
C GLY A 39 -3.83 3.12 -1.30
N LEU A 40 -4.31 2.22 -2.17
CA LEU A 40 -4.71 0.86 -1.79
C LEU A 40 -3.86 -0.22 -2.49
N LEU A 41 -3.68 -1.35 -1.80
CA LEU A 41 -3.31 -2.63 -2.42
C LEU A 41 -4.49 -3.60 -2.30
N SER A 42 -4.93 -4.19 -3.41
CA SER A 42 -6.04 -5.16 -3.42
C SER A 42 -5.60 -6.52 -3.98
N PHE A 43 -6.31 -7.58 -3.59
CA PHE A 43 -5.87 -8.97 -3.84
C PHE A 43 -6.91 -9.86 -4.52
N ALA A 44 -8.05 -9.31 -4.98
CA ALA A 44 -9.01 -10.04 -5.82
C ALA A 44 -9.33 -9.31 -7.13
N SER A 45 -9.55 -8.00 -7.09
CA SER A 45 -9.80 -7.17 -8.28
C SER A 45 -9.28 -5.74 -8.07
N PRO A 46 -9.18 -4.92 -9.12
CA PRO A 46 -8.97 -3.48 -8.95
C PRO A 46 -10.10 -2.86 -8.11
N ILE A 47 -9.76 -1.85 -7.30
CA ILE A 47 -10.72 -1.03 -6.55
C ILE A 47 -10.74 0.36 -7.20
N SER A 48 -11.93 0.85 -7.55
CA SER A 48 -12.14 2.19 -8.12
C SER A 48 -12.75 3.18 -7.13
N GLN A 49 -12.84 2.81 -5.84
CA GLN A 49 -13.45 3.64 -4.81
C GLN A 49 -12.47 4.72 -4.36
N PHE A 50 -12.85 5.98 -4.55
CA PHE A 50 -12.07 7.17 -4.17
C PHE A 50 -12.46 7.73 -2.80
N THR A 51 -13.72 7.54 -2.36
CA THR A 51 -14.16 7.97 -1.02
C THR A 51 -13.72 6.96 0.05
N PRO A 52 -12.89 7.36 1.02
CA PRO A 52 -12.50 6.51 2.13
C PRO A 52 -13.69 6.11 3.01
N GLN A 53 -13.66 4.89 3.52
CA GLN A 53 -14.63 4.38 4.49
C GLN A 53 -13.93 3.87 5.75
N ALA A 54 -14.62 3.95 6.89
CA ALA A 54 -14.11 3.40 8.14
C ALA A 54 -13.86 1.89 7.99
N LEU A 55 -12.71 1.43 8.51
CA LEU A 55 -12.35 0.01 8.49
C LEU A 55 -12.96 -0.73 9.69
N PRO A 56 -13.39 -1.99 9.51
CA PRO A 56 -13.30 -2.80 8.29
C PRO A 56 -14.41 -2.47 7.28
N ALA A 57 -14.03 -2.03 6.08
CA ALA A 57 -14.94 -1.88 4.95
C ALA A 57 -14.96 -3.18 4.14
N SER A 58 -16.14 -3.66 3.77
CA SER A 58 -16.30 -4.93 3.06
C SER A 58 -16.83 -4.70 1.65
N PHE A 59 -15.92 -4.69 0.67
CA PHE A 59 -16.26 -4.62 -0.76
C PHE A 59 -16.27 -6.00 -1.44
N GLY A 60 -16.25 -7.09 -0.66
CA GLY A 60 -15.99 -8.43 -1.19
C GLY A 60 -14.58 -8.62 -1.77
N ASN A 61 -13.73 -7.60 -1.65
CA ASN A 61 -12.35 -7.57 -2.15
C ASN A 61 -11.40 -7.32 -0.97
N PRO A 62 -10.51 -8.25 -0.63
CA PRO A 62 -9.48 -8.05 0.40
C PRO A 62 -8.50 -6.95 -0.05
N PHE A 63 -8.27 -5.98 0.82
CA PHE A 63 -7.36 -4.87 0.53
C PHE A 63 -6.61 -4.38 1.77
N LEU A 64 -5.52 -3.67 1.53
CA LEU A 64 -4.75 -2.92 2.51
C LEU A 64 -4.86 -1.45 2.14
N ALA A 65 -5.32 -0.63 3.09
CA ALA A 65 -5.33 0.82 2.95
C ALA A 65 -4.03 1.39 3.51
N ILE A 66 -3.25 2.03 2.64
CA ILE A 66 -2.00 2.70 2.99
C ILE A 66 -2.34 4.14 3.34
N PHE A 67 -2.85 4.87 2.36
CA PHE A 67 -3.38 6.21 2.53
C PHE A 67 -4.57 6.35 1.61
N TRP A 68 -5.72 5.86 2.07
CA TRP A 68 -6.90 5.85 1.24
C TRP A 68 -7.42 7.28 1.06
N ALA A 69 -7.31 7.79 -0.16
CA ALA A 69 -7.79 9.11 -0.52
C ALA A 69 -8.00 9.22 -2.03
N ASP A 70 -8.74 10.23 -2.45
CA ASP A 70 -8.98 10.58 -3.84
C ASP A 70 -7.70 11.21 -4.46
N VAL A 71 -6.79 10.35 -4.95
CA VAL A 71 -5.48 10.72 -5.47
C VAL A 71 -5.58 10.92 -6.98
N ASN A 72 -5.08 12.06 -7.45
CA ASN A 72 -4.97 12.33 -8.87
C ASN A 72 -3.51 12.51 -9.27
N ASN A 73 -2.88 11.42 -9.72
CA ASN A 73 -1.48 11.47 -10.17
C ASN A 73 -1.32 12.13 -11.56
N ALA A 74 -2.41 12.41 -12.28
CA ALA A 74 -2.38 13.19 -13.52
C ALA A 74 -2.14 14.68 -13.24
N LEU A 75 -2.49 15.18 -12.06
CA LEU A 75 -2.17 16.54 -11.61
C LEU A 75 -0.72 16.68 -11.13
N ALA A 76 -0.23 15.73 -10.33
CA ALA A 76 1.15 15.71 -9.86
C ALA A 76 1.57 14.34 -9.35
N GLY A 77 2.88 14.07 -9.43
CA GLY A 77 3.51 12.92 -8.79
C GLY A 77 3.35 11.62 -9.56
N ASP A 78 4.04 10.60 -9.10
CA ASP A 78 4.13 9.29 -9.74
C ASP A 78 3.87 8.18 -8.73
N ILE A 79 3.34 7.08 -9.22
CA ILE A 79 3.07 5.89 -8.40
C ILE A 79 3.86 4.76 -8.98
N TYR A 80 4.85 4.30 -8.23
CA TYR A 80 5.78 3.26 -8.66
C TYR A 80 5.72 2.05 -7.77
N TYR A 81 5.93 0.88 -8.36
CA TYR A 81 5.92 -0.37 -7.64
C TYR A 81 6.91 -1.37 -8.21
N ARG A 82 7.37 -2.27 -7.35
CA ARG A 82 8.21 -3.41 -7.72
C ARG A 82 8.18 -4.50 -6.66
N GLU A 83 8.39 -5.73 -7.10
CA GLU A 83 8.86 -6.79 -6.20
C GLU A 83 10.41 -6.81 -6.13
N SER A 84 10.93 -7.43 -5.07
CA SER A 84 12.36 -7.65 -4.90
C SER A 84 12.63 -8.85 -4.00
N THR A 85 13.67 -9.59 -4.39
CA THR A 85 14.33 -10.63 -3.59
C THR A 85 15.80 -10.27 -3.34
N ASP A 86 16.17 -8.99 -3.52
CA ASP A 86 17.53 -8.51 -3.30
C ASP A 86 17.94 -8.71 -1.83
N PRO A 87 19.09 -9.35 -1.56
CA PRO A 87 19.50 -9.67 -0.19
C PRO A 87 19.57 -8.47 0.76
N SER A 88 19.97 -7.29 0.26
CA SER A 88 20.07 -6.09 1.09
C SER A 88 18.69 -5.58 1.50
N LEU A 89 17.73 -5.58 0.56
CA LEU A 89 16.34 -5.21 0.84
C LEU A 89 15.63 -6.22 1.75
N LEU A 90 15.86 -7.53 1.55
CA LEU A 90 15.33 -8.58 2.42
C LEU A 90 15.88 -8.46 3.85
N SER A 91 17.20 -8.22 3.98
CA SER A 91 17.84 -8.01 5.28
C SER A 91 17.27 -6.79 6.00
N ARG A 92 17.08 -5.67 5.28
CA ARG A 92 16.47 -4.46 5.83
C ARG A 92 15.03 -4.69 6.28
N ALA A 93 14.18 -5.27 5.43
CA ALA A 93 12.79 -5.58 5.78
C ALA A 93 12.71 -6.52 7.00
N THR A 94 13.60 -7.51 7.07
CA THR A 94 13.72 -8.41 8.23
C THR A 94 14.07 -7.65 9.50
N SER A 95 15.07 -6.76 9.44
CA SER A 95 15.49 -5.94 10.57
C SER A 95 14.38 -5.00 11.04
N ASP A 96 13.73 -4.29 10.11
CA ASP A 96 12.65 -3.36 10.41
C ASP A 96 11.48 -4.10 11.09
N ILE A 97 11.03 -5.22 10.52
CA ILE A 97 9.94 -6.03 11.11
C ILE A 97 10.33 -6.56 12.49
N ARG A 98 11.53 -7.11 12.65
CA ARG A 98 11.98 -7.62 13.97
C ARG A 98 12.15 -6.52 15.01
N THR A 99 12.38 -5.27 14.59
CA THR A 99 12.45 -4.09 15.49
C THR A 99 11.08 -3.69 16.02
N TYR A 100 10.00 -3.89 15.25
CA TYR A 100 8.64 -3.62 15.75
C TYR A 100 7.98 -4.86 16.39
N PHE A 101 8.47 -6.06 16.06
CA PHE A 101 7.92 -7.36 16.50
C PHE A 101 8.99 -8.27 17.09
N HIS A 102 9.51 -7.87 18.25
CA HIS A 102 10.68 -8.49 18.90
C HIS A 102 10.59 -10.01 19.15
N SER A 103 9.39 -10.58 19.23
CA SER A 103 9.16 -12.00 19.54
C SER A 103 8.86 -12.88 18.32
N LEU A 104 8.95 -12.36 17.10
CA LEU A 104 8.62 -13.12 15.89
C LEU A 104 9.87 -13.66 15.19
N ASN A 105 9.84 -14.97 14.93
CA ASN A 105 10.79 -15.60 14.02
C ASN A 105 10.36 -15.30 12.57
N PHE A 106 10.78 -14.15 12.05
CA PHE A 106 10.49 -13.72 10.69
C PHE A 106 11.79 -13.49 9.91
N THR A 107 11.87 -13.97 8.68
CA THR A 107 12.97 -13.67 7.75
C THR A 107 12.40 -13.42 6.37
N ALA A 108 12.45 -12.18 5.90
CA ALA A 108 11.88 -11.80 4.61
C ALA A 108 12.47 -12.65 3.49
N ARG A 109 11.60 -13.27 2.69
CA ARG A 109 11.97 -14.00 1.47
C ARG A 109 11.53 -13.30 0.20
N TRP A 110 10.71 -12.27 0.37
CA TRP A 110 10.16 -11.44 -0.69
C TRP A 110 9.67 -10.12 -0.12
N VAL A 111 9.81 -9.06 -0.92
CA VAL A 111 9.33 -7.72 -0.61
C VAL A 111 8.66 -7.15 -1.85
N PHE A 112 7.53 -6.47 -1.67
CA PHE A 112 6.91 -5.60 -2.65
C PHE A 112 6.83 -4.18 -2.10
N VAL A 113 7.32 -3.25 -2.90
CA VAL A 113 7.32 -1.83 -2.57
C VAL A 113 6.37 -1.14 -3.51
N ALA A 114 5.42 -0.38 -2.98
CA ALA A 114 4.58 0.54 -3.75
C ALA A 114 4.71 1.93 -3.13
N THR A 115 4.99 2.94 -3.93
CA THR A 115 5.18 4.31 -3.46
C THR A 115 4.35 5.27 -4.29
N TRP A 116 3.62 6.11 -3.59
CA TRP A 116 2.92 7.27 -4.13
C TRP A 116 3.80 8.46 -3.82
N HIS A 117 4.53 8.94 -4.83
CA HIS A 117 5.52 9.99 -4.68
C HIS A 117 5.00 11.32 -5.18
N ARG A 118 4.90 12.28 -4.26
CA ARG A 118 4.46 13.65 -4.52
C ARG A 118 3.12 13.72 -5.26
N VAL A 119 2.17 12.87 -4.88
CA VAL A 119 0.85 12.81 -5.50
C VAL A 119 -0.06 13.92 -4.99
N ALA A 120 -0.86 14.50 -5.89
CA ALA A 120 -1.90 15.47 -5.56
C ALA A 120 -3.25 14.76 -5.28
N TYR A 121 -4.18 15.48 -4.67
CA TYR A 121 -5.57 15.05 -4.52
C TYR A 121 -6.44 15.53 -5.69
N TYR A 122 -7.56 14.86 -5.92
CA TYR A 122 -8.54 15.24 -6.94
C TYR A 122 -9.01 16.69 -6.80
N GLY A 123 -9.08 17.41 -7.93
CA GLY A 123 -9.51 18.82 -7.94
C GLY A 123 -8.56 19.78 -7.23
N SER A 124 -7.31 19.37 -6.93
CA SER A 124 -6.33 20.26 -6.30
C SER A 124 -6.08 21.51 -7.13
N SER A 125 -6.21 22.66 -6.49
CA SER A 125 -5.81 23.98 -6.99
C SER A 125 -4.53 24.51 -6.32
N THR A 126 -3.85 23.65 -5.54
CA THR A 126 -2.64 23.99 -4.79
C THR A 126 -1.45 23.16 -5.26
N ASN A 127 -0.24 23.55 -4.86
CA ASN A 127 0.97 22.77 -5.08
C ASN A 127 1.24 21.72 -3.98
N LYS A 128 0.26 21.46 -3.10
CA LYS A 128 0.40 20.49 -2.02
C LYS A 128 0.43 19.07 -2.56
N VAL A 129 1.36 18.28 -2.05
CA VAL A 129 1.56 16.89 -2.47
C VAL A 129 1.87 15.99 -1.29
N ASN A 130 1.52 14.70 -1.40
CA ASN A 130 1.81 13.68 -0.40
C ASN A 130 2.84 12.68 -0.94
N THR A 131 3.73 12.20 -0.07
CA THR A 131 4.59 11.05 -0.38
C THR A 131 4.40 9.98 0.68
N PHE A 132 4.02 8.78 0.26
CA PHE A 132 3.82 7.64 1.15
C PHE A 132 4.14 6.32 0.44
N GLN A 133 4.50 5.29 1.20
CA GLN A 133 4.98 4.02 0.67
C GLN A 133 4.47 2.84 1.51
N ALA A 134 4.08 1.78 0.81
CA ALA A 134 3.91 0.44 1.35
C ALA A 134 5.16 -0.39 1.10
N VAL A 135 5.58 -1.12 2.14
CA VAL A 135 6.52 -2.24 2.03
C VAL A 135 5.80 -3.49 2.54
N LEU A 136 5.32 -4.32 1.61
CA LEU A 136 4.70 -5.60 1.90
C LEU A 136 5.77 -6.69 1.85
N SER A 137 5.94 -7.46 2.92
CA SER A 137 6.97 -8.50 2.98
C SER A 137 6.43 -9.80 3.55
N THR A 138 6.89 -10.92 3.00
CA THR A 138 6.53 -12.25 3.48
C THR A 138 7.75 -13.18 3.58
N ASP A 139 7.70 -14.09 4.55
CA ASP A 139 8.60 -15.24 4.67
C ASP A 139 8.00 -16.52 4.02
N GLY A 140 6.79 -16.42 3.46
CA GLY A 140 5.99 -17.51 2.90
C GLY A 140 4.93 -18.08 3.85
N ASN A 141 4.93 -17.67 5.13
CA ASN A 141 3.94 -18.07 6.13
C ASN A 141 3.32 -16.84 6.84
N GLN A 142 4.14 -15.84 7.13
CA GLN A 142 3.76 -14.58 7.76
C GLN A 142 3.93 -13.45 6.75
N THR A 143 3.00 -12.50 6.77
CA THR A 143 3.06 -11.29 5.94
C THR A 143 2.91 -10.05 6.80
N PHE A 144 3.76 -9.06 6.53
CA PHE A 144 3.77 -7.76 7.20
C PHE A 144 3.65 -6.66 6.17
N LEU A 145 2.91 -5.63 6.51
CA LEU A 145 2.89 -4.37 5.79
C LEU A 145 3.51 -3.29 6.68
N LEU A 146 4.56 -2.64 6.18
CA LEU A 146 5.11 -1.42 6.77
C LEU A 146 4.65 -0.21 5.95
N TYR A 147 4.36 0.87 6.66
CA TYR A 147 3.94 2.14 6.08
C TYR A 147 5.02 3.16 6.34
N ASN A 148 5.54 3.78 5.28
CA ASN A 148 6.51 4.87 5.38
C ASN A 148 5.83 6.13 4.84
N TYR A 149 5.71 7.16 5.69
CA TYR A 149 5.19 8.46 5.29
C TYR A 149 6.36 9.45 5.17
N GLY A 150 6.43 10.10 4.01
CA GLY A 150 7.27 11.27 3.80
C GLY A 150 6.53 12.53 4.21
N ASP A 151 6.59 13.55 3.36
CA ASP A 151 5.82 14.78 3.57
C ASP A 151 4.34 14.55 3.22
N ILE A 152 3.45 14.88 4.16
CA ILE A 152 1.99 14.76 4.04
C ILE A 152 1.38 16.15 4.26
N GLN A 153 0.93 16.75 3.17
CA GLN A 153 0.49 18.15 3.10
C GLN A 153 -1.03 18.30 2.96
N TRP A 154 -1.74 17.20 2.67
CA TRP A 154 -3.19 17.15 2.53
C TRP A 154 -3.76 15.85 3.16
N PRO A 155 -4.96 15.90 3.80
CA PRO A 155 -5.54 14.76 4.52
C PRO A 155 -6.26 13.79 3.58
N SER A 156 -6.57 12.57 4.03
CA SER A 156 -7.56 11.73 3.35
C SER A 156 -8.91 12.44 3.33
N MET A 157 -9.35 12.91 2.16
CA MET A 157 -10.57 13.72 2.02
C MET A 157 -11.82 12.83 2.02
N ASN A 158 -12.81 13.18 2.85
CA ASN A 158 -14.22 12.82 2.66
C ASN A 158 -14.97 14.09 2.23
N TRP A 159 -15.93 13.97 1.32
CA TRP A 159 -16.77 15.09 0.82
C TRP A 159 -17.54 15.82 1.95
N ASP A 160 -17.66 15.18 3.11
CA ASP A 160 -18.39 15.57 4.30
C ASP A 160 -17.50 16.23 5.39
N GLY A 161 -16.22 16.47 5.09
CA GLY A 161 -15.30 17.16 5.98
C GLY A 161 -14.45 16.21 6.82
N PHE A 162 -13.14 16.47 6.83
CA PHE A 162 -12.08 15.89 7.65
C PHE A 162 -12.41 14.55 8.35
N SER A 163 -11.92 13.44 7.79
CA SER A 163 -11.61 12.29 8.66
C SER A 163 -10.47 12.72 9.58
N ARG A 164 -10.76 12.88 10.88
CA ARG A 164 -9.74 13.06 11.93
C ARG A 164 -8.87 11.82 12.11
N ASP A 165 -9.28 10.71 11.51
CA ASP A 165 -8.55 9.46 11.53
C ASP A 165 -7.88 9.29 10.16
N GLY A 166 -6.75 9.96 9.99
CA GLY A 166 -5.76 9.49 9.03
C GLY A 166 -5.31 8.08 9.43
N PRO A 167 -4.87 7.23 8.49
CA PRO A 167 -4.51 5.87 8.83
C PRO A 167 -3.43 5.87 9.90
N LEU A 168 -3.81 5.36 11.08
CA LEU A 168 -2.89 4.90 12.10
C LEU A 168 -1.87 4.01 11.39
N ALA A 169 -0.58 4.22 11.65
CA ALA A 169 0.46 3.26 11.29
C ALA A 169 0.16 1.94 12.03
N LEU A 170 -0.69 1.12 11.44
CA LEU A 170 -1.09 -0.17 11.98
C LEU A 170 -0.27 -1.21 11.24
N VAL A 171 0.86 -1.64 11.80
CA VAL A 171 1.42 -2.91 11.33
C VAL A 171 0.44 -4.02 11.75
N ARG A 172 -0.44 -4.39 10.82
CA ARG A 172 -1.48 -5.39 11.05
C ARG A 172 -0.86 -6.77 10.87
N ARG A 173 -0.61 -7.45 11.98
CA ARG A 173 -0.41 -8.91 11.98
C ARG A 173 -1.75 -9.55 11.60
N SER A 174 -1.80 -10.27 10.49
CA SER A 174 -2.92 -11.19 10.23
C SER A 174 -2.76 -12.38 11.18
N LEU A 175 -3.35 -12.29 12.36
CA LEU A 175 -3.45 -13.41 13.30
C LEU A 175 -4.50 -14.40 12.81
N TYR A 176 -4.11 -15.66 12.72
CA TYR A 176 -5.05 -16.78 12.76
C TYR A 176 -5.68 -16.81 14.16
N SER A 177 -7.01 -16.95 14.22
CA SER A 177 -7.71 -17.57 15.35
C SER A 177 -8.05 -19.00 14.97
#